data_AF-B7PTJ6-F1
#
_entry.id   AF-B7PTJ6-F1
#
_cell.length_a   1.000
_cell.length_b   1.000
_cell.length_c   1.000
_cell.angle_alpha   90.00
_cell.angle_beta   90.00
_cell.angle_gamma   90.00
#
_symmetry.space_group_name_H-M   'P 1'
#
loop_
_entity.id
_entity.type
_entity.pdbx_description
1 polymer ?
#
loop_
_entity_poly.entity_id
_entity_poly.type
_entity_poly.pdbx_seq_one_letter_code
_entity_poly.pdbx_strand_id
1 'polypeptide(L)'
;MERFYDPLTITPEVHLLIDSALESKFNDTESIVKYYAIFAAFVNLKFKTLEEWLDVQLVMTKITIFTKRTETFIKKPPANESVIMTDSLEYLMNYTQNENEFKEDDIVVLLTGLNIASYNSTTKKVESEGILGYAYVGGACRSSKVGMVEDEANMFTGTHTFVHEVGHLLGMSHDGDGPPESVTDSPGASYCNASDGYIMAPSYHVNSTHIFSVCSADQLEAFQM
;
A
#
# COMPACT_ATOMS: atom_id res chain seq x y z
N MET A 1 -30.26 1.33 22.56
CA MET A 1 -30.41 -0.08 22.16
C MET A 1 -29.12 -0.40 21.44
N GLU A 2 -28.12 -0.91 22.17
CA GLU A 2 -26.86 -1.34 21.57
C GLU A 2 -27.17 -2.50 20.63
N ARG A 3 -26.98 -2.26 19.33
CA ARG A 3 -27.09 -3.30 18.33
C ARG A 3 -25.75 -4.03 18.34
N PHE A 4 -25.68 -5.12 19.09
CA PHE A 4 -24.60 -6.11 18.99
C PHE A 4 -24.74 -6.81 17.63
N TYR A 5 -24.23 -6.21 16.57
CA TYR A 5 -23.92 -6.95 15.34
C TYR A 5 -22.50 -7.47 15.45
N ASP A 6 -22.28 -8.72 15.05
CA ASP A 6 -20.93 -9.23 14.87
C ASP A 6 -20.24 -8.38 13.78
N PRO A 7 -18.99 -7.95 14.01
CA PRO A 7 -18.28 -7.12 13.05
C PRO A 7 -18.06 -7.88 11.74
N LEU A 8 -18.10 -7.16 10.61
CA LEU A 8 -17.70 -7.70 9.32
C LEU A 8 -16.20 -8.04 9.37
N THR A 9 -15.90 -9.34 9.29
CA THR A 9 -14.51 -9.83 9.32
C THR A 9 -13.91 -9.82 7.91
N ILE A 10 -12.77 -9.18 7.75
CA ILE A 10 -12.05 -9.04 6.48
C ILE A 10 -10.59 -9.48 6.69
N THR A 11 -10.15 -10.49 5.94
CA THR A 11 -8.80 -11.06 6.09
C THR A 11 -8.04 -11.20 4.76
N PRO A 12 -7.59 -10.09 4.16
CA PRO A 12 -6.92 -10.12 2.87
C PRO A 12 -5.56 -10.82 2.96
N GLU A 13 -5.27 -11.71 2.01
CA GLU A 13 -3.96 -12.33 1.83
C GLU A 13 -3.01 -11.36 1.11
N VAL A 14 -1.89 -11.06 1.75
CA VAL A 14 -0.92 -10.07 1.27
C VAL A 14 0.41 -10.72 0.95
N HIS A 15 0.88 -10.50 -0.27
CA HIS A 15 2.20 -10.92 -0.73
C HIS A 15 3.16 -9.73 -0.76
N LEU A 16 4.22 -9.81 0.04
CA LEU A 16 5.28 -8.80 0.08
C LEU A 16 6.36 -9.10 -0.95
N LEU A 17 6.70 -8.12 -1.77
CA LEU A 17 7.83 -8.19 -2.70
C LEU A 17 8.94 -7.28 -2.21
N ILE A 18 10.16 -7.80 -2.09
CA ILE A 18 11.32 -7.03 -1.65
C ILE A 18 12.25 -6.85 -2.83
N ASP A 19 12.49 -5.61 -3.26
CA ASP A 19 13.43 -5.35 -4.34
C ASP A 19 14.89 -5.52 -3.91
N SER A 20 15.78 -5.60 -4.90
CA SER A 20 17.20 -5.82 -4.64
C SER A 20 17.89 -4.64 -3.94
N ALA A 21 17.32 -3.43 -4.02
CA ALA A 21 17.86 -2.26 -3.33
C ALA A 21 17.57 -2.34 -1.83
N LEU A 22 16.36 -2.73 -1.45
CA LEU A 22 15.95 -2.93 -0.06
C LEU A 22 16.62 -4.16 0.55
N GLU A 23 16.62 -5.28 -0.18
CA GLU A 23 17.29 -6.52 0.23
C GLU A 23 18.74 -6.27 0.63
N SER A 24 19.47 -5.47 -0.16
CA SER A 24 20.89 -5.17 0.09
C SER A 24 21.16 -4.39 1.39
N LYS A 25 20.12 -3.84 2.03
CA LYS A 25 20.20 -3.13 3.31
C LYS A 25 20.00 -4.06 4.51
N PHE A 26 19.58 -5.31 4.28
CA PHE A 26 19.48 -6.36 5.29
C PHE A 26 20.73 -7.24 5.31
N ASN A 27 20.94 -7.94 6.42
CA ASN A 27 22.10 -8.83 6.56
C ASN A 27 21.90 -10.16 5.82
N ASP A 28 20.67 -10.69 5.90
CA ASP A 28 20.28 -11.98 5.36
C ASP A 28 18.74 -12.10 5.28
N THR A 29 18.27 -13.16 4.63
CA THR A 29 16.84 -13.47 4.50
C THR A 29 16.13 -13.64 5.85
N GLU A 30 16.80 -14.15 6.88
CA GLU A 30 16.18 -14.33 8.20
C GLU A 30 15.86 -12.97 8.85
N SER A 31 16.75 -11.98 8.67
CA SER A 31 16.53 -10.62 9.15
C SER A 31 15.37 -9.92 8.44
N ILE A 32 15.21 -10.13 7.13
CA ILE A 32 14.07 -9.64 6.35
C ILE A 32 12.75 -10.22 6.88
N VAL A 33 12.69 -11.55 7.05
CA VAL A 33 11.47 -12.23 7.52
C VAL A 33 11.10 -11.78 8.94
N LYS A 34 12.06 -11.67 9.85
CA LYS A 34 11.80 -11.17 11.23
C LYS A 34 11.31 -9.72 11.23
N TYR A 35 11.94 -8.87 10.43
CA TYR A 35 11.55 -7.48 10.31
C TYR A 35 10.11 -7.36 9.80
N TYR A 36 9.76 -8.06 8.71
CA TYR A 36 8.41 -8.00 8.16
C TYR A 36 7.34 -8.72 8.98
N ALA A 37 7.71 -9.69 9.82
CA ALA A 37 6.80 -10.23 10.82
C ALA A 37 6.39 -9.18 11.88
N ILE A 38 7.34 -8.35 12.34
CA ILE A 38 7.06 -7.25 13.27
C ILE A 38 6.30 -6.13 12.56
N PHE A 39 6.72 -5.78 11.34
CA PHE A 39 6.03 -4.81 10.48
C PHE A 39 4.56 -5.17 10.31
N ALA A 40 4.25 -6.44 10.01
CA ALA A 40 2.88 -6.93 9.87
C ALA A 40 2.05 -6.76 11.15
N ALA A 41 2.66 -6.91 12.33
CA ALA A 41 1.98 -6.64 13.59
C ALA A 41 1.63 -5.15 13.73
N PHE A 42 2.54 -4.23 13.40
CA PHE A 42 2.26 -2.79 13.44
C PHE A 42 1.20 -2.36 12.42
N VAL A 43 1.24 -2.95 11.22
CA VAL A 43 0.21 -2.74 10.19
C VAL A 43 -1.16 -3.17 10.72
N ASN A 44 -1.28 -4.38 11.26
CA ASN A 44 -2.54 -4.87 11.81
C ASN A 44 -3.02 -4.05 13.03
N LEU A 45 -2.12 -3.53 13.87
CA LEU A 45 -2.51 -2.59 14.94
C LEU A 45 -3.17 -1.32 14.40
N LYS A 46 -2.76 -0.83 13.22
CA LYS A 46 -3.40 0.32 12.58
C LYS A 46 -4.76 -0.05 11.97
N PHE A 47 -4.88 -1.20 11.32
CA PHE A 47 -6.19 -1.68 10.82
C PHE A 47 -7.21 -1.90 11.94
N LYS A 48 -6.77 -2.26 13.16
CA LYS A 48 -7.63 -2.33 14.36
C LYS A 48 -8.18 -0.98 14.84
N THR A 49 -7.76 0.14 14.23
CA THR A 49 -8.28 1.48 14.55
C THR A 49 -9.48 1.88 13.70
N LEU A 50 -9.85 1.05 12.71
CA LEU A 50 -11.14 1.18 12.03
C LEU A 50 -12.29 1.05 13.03
N GLU A 51 -13.47 1.48 12.59
CA GLU A 51 -14.68 1.47 13.39
C GLU A 51 -15.09 0.06 13.83
N GLU A 52 -15.77 -0.03 14.97
CA GLU A 52 -16.04 -1.29 15.69
C GLU A 52 -16.87 -2.32 14.92
N TRP A 53 -17.55 -1.92 13.84
CA TRP A 53 -18.28 -2.82 12.96
C TRP A 53 -17.41 -3.53 11.93
N LEU A 54 -16.12 -3.22 11.87
CA LEU A 54 -15.14 -3.88 11.01
C LEU A 54 -14.07 -4.60 11.85
N ASP A 55 -13.80 -5.86 11.51
CA ASP A 55 -12.65 -6.60 12.03
C ASP A 55 -11.69 -6.96 10.89
N VAL A 56 -10.68 -6.11 10.70
CA VAL A 56 -9.71 -6.27 9.61
C VAL A 56 -8.39 -6.85 10.13
N GLN A 57 -7.93 -7.93 9.51
CA GLN A 57 -6.62 -8.51 9.77
C GLN A 57 -5.95 -8.95 8.47
N LEU A 58 -4.93 -8.22 8.04
CA LEU A 58 -4.09 -8.63 6.92
C LEU A 58 -3.29 -9.89 7.29
N VAL A 59 -3.28 -10.86 6.37
CA VAL A 59 -2.55 -12.11 6.49
C VAL A 59 -1.38 -12.07 5.51
N MET A 60 -0.16 -11.86 6.02
CA MET A 60 1.05 -11.93 5.18
C MET A 60 1.32 -13.39 4.83
N THR A 61 1.05 -13.80 3.59
CA THR A 61 1.14 -15.21 3.17
C THR A 61 2.49 -15.55 2.55
N LYS A 62 3.13 -14.59 1.88
CA LYS A 62 4.37 -14.79 1.13
C LYS A 62 5.29 -13.57 1.20
N ILE A 63 6.59 -13.83 1.13
CA ILE A 63 7.64 -12.82 0.91
C ILE A 63 8.50 -13.32 -0.25
N THR A 64 8.50 -12.59 -1.36
CA THR A 64 9.37 -12.88 -2.51
C THR A 64 10.45 -11.80 -2.62
N ILE A 65 11.70 -12.24 -2.60
CA ILE A 65 12.88 -11.37 -2.62
C ILE A 65 13.48 -11.41 -4.02
N PHE A 66 13.60 -10.24 -4.64
CA PHE A 66 14.11 -10.10 -6.00
C PHE A 66 15.61 -9.78 -6.03
N THR A 67 16.20 -10.10 -7.17
CA THR A 67 17.53 -9.62 -7.56
C THR A 67 17.37 -8.61 -8.69
N LYS A 68 18.43 -7.82 -8.97
CA LYS A 68 18.50 -6.93 -10.14
C LYS A 68 18.14 -7.59 -11.47
N ARG A 69 18.28 -8.92 -11.59
CA ARG A 69 17.97 -9.67 -12.81
C ARG A 69 16.50 -10.08 -12.90
N THR A 70 15.82 -10.20 -11.77
CA THR A 70 14.45 -10.73 -11.68
C THR A 70 13.41 -9.63 -11.46
N GLU A 71 13.79 -8.45 -10.98
CA GLU A 71 12.91 -7.28 -10.80
C GLU A 71 12.58 -6.53 -12.11
N THR A 72 12.19 -7.25 -13.17
CA THR A 72 12.05 -6.69 -14.53
C THR A 72 10.99 -5.59 -14.68
N PHE A 73 10.09 -5.49 -13.71
CA PHE A 73 9.04 -4.47 -13.63
C PHE A 73 9.56 -3.10 -13.15
N ILE A 74 10.71 -3.03 -12.47
CA ILE A 74 11.27 -1.78 -11.98
C ILE A 74 11.76 -0.93 -13.16
N LYS A 75 11.22 0.29 -13.28
CA LYS A 75 11.64 1.31 -14.24
C LYS A 75 12.33 2.44 -13.51
N LYS A 76 13.49 2.83 -14.03
CA LYS A 76 14.31 3.89 -13.46
C LYS A 76 14.51 5.03 -14.45
N PRO A 77 14.60 6.28 -13.99
CA PRO A 77 14.93 7.39 -14.86
C PRO A 77 16.37 7.28 -15.40
N PRO A 78 16.67 7.85 -16.59
CA PRO A 78 18.01 7.80 -17.16
C PRO A 78 19.08 8.37 -16.20
N ALA A 79 20.15 7.61 -15.98
CA ALA A 79 21.30 7.99 -15.16
C ALA A 79 21.00 8.31 -13.68
N ASN A 80 19.85 7.87 -13.15
CA ASN A 80 19.56 7.95 -11.71
C ASN A 80 19.05 6.60 -11.20
N GLU A 81 19.98 5.83 -10.63
CA GLU A 81 19.75 4.46 -10.13
C GLU A 81 19.08 4.41 -8.76
N SER A 82 18.99 5.55 -8.07
CA SER A 82 18.41 5.67 -6.73
C SER A 82 16.90 5.90 -6.74
N VAL A 83 16.29 5.97 -7.93
CA VAL A 83 14.87 6.26 -8.12
C VAL A 83 14.19 5.10 -8.83
N ILE A 84 12.98 4.77 -8.38
CA ILE A 84 12.00 3.97 -9.09
C ILE A 84 10.87 4.89 -9.58
N MET A 85 10.50 4.76 -10.85
CA MET A 85 9.44 5.56 -11.46
C MET A 85 8.07 5.04 -11.05
N THR A 86 7.09 5.92 -10.87
CA THR A 86 5.68 5.56 -10.64
C THR A 86 5.11 4.63 -11.73
N ASP A 87 5.59 4.76 -12.98
CA ASP A 87 5.26 3.86 -14.09
C ASP A 87 5.52 2.38 -13.76
N SER A 88 6.46 2.08 -12.86
CA SER A 88 6.78 0.72 -12.41
C SER A 88 5.57 0.00 -11.83
N LEU A 89 4.58 0.72 -11.30
CA LEU A 89 3.34 0.14 -10.78
C LEU A 89 2.55 -0.60 -11.89
N GLU A 90 2.45 0.01 -13.08
CA GLU A 90 1.78 -0.61 -14.23
C GLU A 90 2.55 -1.85 -14.72
N TYR A 91 3.89 -1.78 -14.73
CA TYR A 91 4.71 -2.94 -15.09
C TYR A 91 4.62 -4.06 -14.05
N LEU A 92 4.50 -3.73 -12.77
CA LEU A 92 4.29 -4.69 -11.69
C LEU A 92 2.90 -5.34 -11.80
N MET A 93 1.87 -4.56 -12.11
CA MET A 93 0.52 -5.04 -12.40
C MET A 93 0.54 -6.06 -13.55
N ASN A 94 1.24 -5.74 -14.65
CA ASN A 94 1.38 -6.66 -15.79
C ASN A 94 2.21 -7.90 -15.43
N TYR A 95 3.27 -7.75 -14.63
CA TYR A 95 4.10 -8.87 -14.19
C TYR A 95 3.28 -9.87 -13.35
N THR A 96 2.57 -9.39 -12.33
CA THR A 96 1.75 -10.24 -11.43
C THR A 96 0.61 -10.95 -12.17
N GLN A 97 0.04 -10.35 -13.21
CA GLN A 97 -0.98 -11.00 -14.04
C GLN A 97 -0.45 -12.17 -14.88
N ASN A 98 0.83 -12.15 -15.25
CA ASN A 98 1.43 -13.17 -16.11
C ASN A 98 2.10 -14.31 -15.34
N GLU A 99 2.26 -14.17 -14.03
CA GLU A 99 2.96 -15.11 -13.18
C GLU A 99 1.98 -15.85 -12.26
N ASN A 100 1.92 -17.18 -12.38
CA ASN A 100 0.96 -18.01 -11.65
C ASN A 100 1.12 -17.91 -10.12
N GLU A 101 2.29 -17.53 -9.62
CA GLU A 101 2.59 -17.37 -8.20
C GLU A 101 1.67 -16.37 -7.50
N PHE A 102 1.22 -15.34 -8.23
CA PHE A 102 0.40 -14.26 -7.69
C PHE A 102 -1.10 -14.47 -7.86
N LYS A 103 -1.53 -15.55 -8.51
CA LYS A 103 -2.92 -15.72 -8.94
C LYS A 103 -3.91 -15.64 -7.77
N GLU A 104 -3.57 -16.29 -6.66
CA GLU A 104 -4.42 -16.43 -5.48
C GLU A 104 -4.19 -15.32 -4.44
N ASP A 105 -3.22 -14.41 -4.64
CA ASP A 105 -2.99 -13.33 -3.68
C ASP A 105 -4.09 -12.26 -3.80
N ASP A 106 -4.63 -11.75 -2.70
CA ASP A 106 -5.62 -10.66 -2.74
C ASP A 106 -4.95 -9.31 -3.03
N ILE A 107 -3.76 -9.12 -2.46
CA ILE A 107 -2.97 -7.89 -2.49
C ILE A 107 -1.48 -8.22 -2.67
N VAL A 108 -0.79 -7.46 -3.52
CA VAL A 108 0.66 -7.58 -3.74
C VAL A 108 1.31 -6.21 -3.54
N VAL A 109 2.31 -6.12 -2.65
CA VAL A 109 2.97 -4.83 -2.38
C VAL A 109 4.47 -4.96 -2.54
N LEU A 110 5.05 -4.12 -3.40
CA LEU A 110 6.49 -3.95 -3.53
C LEU A 110 7.01 -3.00 -2.45
N LEU A 111 7.93 -3.48 -1.64
CA LEU A 111 8.73 -2.70 -0.71
C LEU A 111 10.09 -2.43 -1.36
N THR A 112 10.43 -1.16 -1.48
CA THR A 112 11.62 -0.70 -2.20
C THR A 112 12.52 0.14 -1.32
N GLY A 113 13.82 -0.01 -1.51
CA GLY A 113 14.84 0.82 -0.88
C GLY A 113 15.22 2.04 -1.74
N LEU A 114 14.54 2.25 -2.86
CA LEU A 114 14.70 3.36 -3.81
C LEU A 114 13.67 4.44 -3.52
N ASN A 115 13.94 5.67 -3.98
CA ASN A 115 12.97 6.75 -3.91
C ASN A 115 11.92 6.59 -5.03
N ILE A 116 10.63 6.55 -4.70
CA ILE A 116 9.54 6.59 -5.65
C ILE A 116 9.37 8.04 -6.13
N ALA A 117 9.36 8.23 -7.44
CA ALA A 117 9.13 9.56 -8.03
C ALA A 117 8.50 9.46 -9.41
N SER A 118 7.85 10.54 -9.85
CA SER A 118 7.44 10.65 -11.24
C SER A 118 8.62 11.12 -12.10
N TYR A 119 8.64 10.75 -13.38
CA TYR A 119 9.67 11.20 -14.31
C TYR A 119 9.05 11.79 -15.57
N ASN A 120 9.39 13.04 -15.87
CA ASN A 120 8.93 13.72 -17.05
C ASN A 120 9.90 13.48 -18.20
N SER A 121 9.52 12.63 -19.13
CA SER A 121 10.34 12.25 -20.29
C SER A 121 10.63 13.42 -21.25
N THR A 122 9.77 14.43 -21.28
CA THR A 122 9.93 15.62 -22.13
C THR A 122 10.99 16.56 -21.56
N THR A 123 10.90 16.85 -20.26
CA THR A 123 11.84 17.76 -19.58
C THR A 123 13.10 17.06 -19.09
N LYS A 124 13.10 15.72 -19.08
CA LYS A 124 14.13 14.83 -18.52
C LYS A 124 14.41 15.10 -17.05
N LYS A 125 13.36 15.37 -16.28
CA LYS A 125 13.45 15.65 -14.85
C LYS A 125 12.68 14.63 -14.03
N VAL A 126 13.28 14.26 -12.91
CA VAL A 126 12.54 13.64 -11.81
C VAL A 126 11.67 14.72 -11.18
N GLU A 127 10.40 14.41 -10.99
CA GLU A 127 9.37 15.27 -10.41
C GLU A 127 8.74 14.54 -9.22
N SER A 128 8.07 15.29 -8.33
CA SER A 128 7.37 14.71 -7.17
C SER A 128 8.27 13.86 -6.26
N GLU A 129 9.52 14.30 -6.04
CA GLU A 129 10.38 13.72 -5.01
C GLU A 129 9.69 13.88 -3.64
N GLY A 130 9.32 12.78 -3.00
CA GLY A 130 8.54 12.77 -1.75
C GLY A 130 7.26 11.91 -1.77
N ILE A 131 6.96 11.25 -2.90
CA ILE A 131 5.98 10.15 -2.93
C ILE A 131 6.57 8.97 -2.16
N LEU A 132 6.00 8.62 -1.01
CA LEU A 132 6.48 7.49 -0.20
C LEU A 132 5.85 6.16 -0.62
N GLY A 133 4.74 6.20 -1.35
CA GLY A 133 3.95 5.04 -1.77
C GLY A 133 3.05 5.37 -2.96
N TYR A 134 2.63 4.34 -3.68
CA TYR A 134 1.74 4.48 -4.82
C TYR A 134 0.97 3.18 -5.09
N ALA A 135 -0.36 3.23 -5.12
CA ALA A 135 -1.21 2.08 -5.37
C ALA A 135 -2.47 2.43 -6.20
N TYR A 136 -3.12 1.40 -6.74
CA TYR A 136 -4.43 1.54 -7.36
C TYR A 136 -5.54 1.56 -6.30
N VAL A 137 -6.53 2.44 -6.47
CA VAL A 137 -7.71 2.46 -5.59
C VAL A 137 -8.68 1.33 -5.96
N GLY A 138 -9.09 0.54 -4.99
CA GLY A 138 -10.00 -0.61 -5.17
C GLY A 138 -9.37 -1.75 -5.96
N GLY A 139 -8.07 -1.94 -5.83
CA GLY A 139 -7.30 -2.94 -6.57
C GLY A 139 -7.36 -4.35 -5.98
N ALA A 140 -7.65 -4.51 -4.69
CA ALA A 140 -7.68 -5.83 -4.04
C ALA A 140 -8.61 -6.79 -4.78
N CYS A 141 -8.18 -8.05 -4.93
CA CYS A 141 -8.88 -9.11 -5.69
C CYS A 141 -9.08 -8.83 -7.19
N ARG A 142 -8.46 -7.78 -7.75
CA ARG A 142 -8.51 -7.44 -9.18
C ARG A 142 -7.14 -7.57 -9.84
N SER A 143 -7.08 -7.36 -11.15
CA SER A 143 -5.80 -7.30 -11.88
C SER A 143 -4.90 -6.17 -11.40
N SER A 144 -5.47 -5.11 -10.82
CA SER A 144 -4.78 -3.93 -10.28
C SER A 144 -4.44 -4.03 -8.79
N LYS A 145 -4.32 -5.25 -8.23
CA LYS A 145 -4.04 -5.53 -6.81
C LYS A 145 -2.65 -5.16 -6.30
N VAL A 146 -1.96 -4.24 -6.97
CA VAL A 146 -0.55 -3.92 -6.73
C VAL A 146 -0.36 -2.55 -6.10
N GLY A 147 0.59 -2.44 -5.19
CA GLY A 147 1.09 -1.19 -4.63
C GLY A 147 2.62 -1.17 -4.52
N MET A 148 3.21 0.01 -4.35
CA MET A 148 4.63 0.21 -4.08
C MET A 148 4.81 1.11 -2.86
N VAL A 149 5.78 0.82 -2.00
CA VAL A 149 6.06 1.58 -0.77
C VAL A 149 7.56 1.65 -0.53
N GLU A 150 8.06 2.84 -0.23
CA GLU A 150 9.42 3.03 0.26
C GLU A 150 9.57 2.49 1.69
N ASP A 151 10.65 1.74 1.93
CA ASP A 151 11.01 1.33 3.27
C ASP A 151 12.53 1.31 3.46
N GLU A 152 12.95 1.35 4.73
CA GLU A 152 14.35 1.36 5.12
C GLU A 152 14.60 0.27 6.16
N ALA A 153 15.60 -0.57 5.90
CA ALA A 153 15.86 -1.76 6.70
C ALA A 153 16.05 -1.42 8.18
N ASN A 154 15.34 -2.15 9.05
CA ASN A 154 15.37 -1.99 10.51
C ASN A 154 14.84 -0.65 11.04
N MET A 155 14.19 0.18 10.21
CA MET A 155 13.67 1.49 10.64
C MET A 155 12.15 1.58 10.71
N PHE A 156 11.41 0.65 10.11
CA PHE A 156 9.94 0.62 10.06
C PHE A 156 9.32 1.87 9.41
N THR A 157 10.08 2.58 8.56
CA THR A 157 9.67 3.85 7.95
C THR A 157 8.49 3.68 7.01
N GLY A 158 8.41 2.55 6.30
CA GLY A 158 7.32 2.24 5.38
C GLY A 158 6.00 1.85 6.05
N THR A 159 5.95 1.71 7.38
CA THR A 159 4.76 1.12 8.05
C THR A 159 3.50 1.95 7.84
N HIS A 160 3.56 3.27 8.06
CA HIS A 160 2.39 4.13 7.88
C HIS A 160 1.96 4.16 6.41
N THR A 161 2.91 4.35 5.51
CA THR A 161 2.65 4.40 4.07
C THR A 161 2.08 3.09 3.55
N PHE A 162 2.57 1.94 4.01
CA PHE A 162 2.00 0.65 3.63
C PHE A 162 0.53 0.53 4.02
N VAL A 163 0.16 0.99 5.22
CA VAL A 163 -1.25 0.97 5.63
C VAL A 163 -2.09 1.91 4.78
N HIS A 164 -1.57 3.07 4.41
CA HIS A 164 -2.21 4.02 3.50
C HIS A 164 -2.44 3.41 2.11
N GLU A 165 -1.40 2.85 1.48
CA GLU A 165 -1.50 2.24 0.16
C GLU A 165 -2.39 0.99 0.14
N VAL A 166 -2.36 0.18 1.20
CA VAL A 166 -3.31 -0.94 1.34
C VAL A 166 -4.73 -0.43 1.55
N GLY A 167 -4.93 0.70 2.25
CA GLY A 167 -6.23 1.38 2.33
C GLY A 167 -6.77 1.74 0.94
N HIS A 168 -5.93 2.30 0.07
CA HIS A 168 -6.28 2.50 -1.34
C HIS A 168 -6.67 1.21 -2.03
N LEU A 169 -5.86 0.14 -1.92
CA LEU A 169 -6.18 -1.16 -2.54
C LEU A 169 -7.52 -1.73 -2.05
N LEU A 170 -7.87 -1.47 -0.79
CA LEU A 170 -9.14 -1.83 -0.16
C LEU A 170 -10.28 -0.83 -0.45
N GLY A 171 -10.11 0.09 -1.40
CA GLY A 171 -11.17 0.94 -1.95
C GLY A 171 -11.31 2.31 -1.29
N MET A 172 -10.44 2.69 -0.36
CA MET A 172 -10.49 3.99 0.32
C MET A 172 -9.87 5.08 -0.55
N SER A 173 -10.58 6.18 -0.83
CA SER A 173 -9.98 7.43 -1.30
C SER A 173 -9.41 8.24 -0.14
N HIS A 174 -8.68 9.31 -0.43
CA HIS A 174 -8.19 10.20 0.61
C HIS A 174 -9.32 10.91 1.35
N ASP A 175 -9.13 11.20 2.63
CA ASP A 175 -10.04 12.08 3.38
C ASP A 175 -10.17 13.43 2.66
N GLY A 176 -11.41 13.87 2.45
CA GLY A 176 -11.76 15.08 1.69
C GLY A 176 -12.09 14.84 0.22
N ASP A 177 -11.77 13.67 -0.34
CA ASP A 177 -12.06 13.35 -1.75
C ASP A 177 -13.47 12.79 -1.94
N GLY A 178 -14.00 12.94 -3.17
CA GLY A 178 -15.22 12.27 -3.58
C GLY A 178 -15.04 10.75 -3.78
N PRO A 179 -16.12 10.05 -4.17
CA PRO A 179 -16.04 8.64 -4.57
C PRO A 179 -15.03 8.42 -5.70
N PRO A 180 -14.13 7.44 -5.59
CA PRO A 180 -13.21 7.09 -6.67
C PRO A 180 -13.96 6.39 -7.82
N GLU A 181 -13.59 6.69 -9.06
CA GLU A 181 -14.23 6.10 -10.26
C GLU A 181 -14.07 4.57 -10.34
N SER A 182 -13.01 4.03 -9.73
CA SER A 182 -12.69 2.59 -9.76
C SER A 182 -13.53 1.75 -8.78
N VAL A 183 -14.28 2.36 -7.87
CA VAL A 183 -15.09 1.67 -6.85
C VAL A 183 -16.56 2.06 -7.00
N THR A 184 -17.36 1.10 -7.45
CA THR A 184 -18.81 1.26 -7.55
C THR A 184 -19.40 1.46 -6.15
N ASP A 185 -20.37 2.38 -6.04
CA ASP A 185 -21.11 2.68 -4.81
C ASP A 185 -20.28 3.14 -3.61
N SER A 186 -19.01 3.53 -3.82
CA SER A 186 -18.21 4.14 -2.75
C SER A 186 -18.86 5.45 -2.27
N PRO A 187 -18.97 5.67 -0.95
CA PRO A 187 -19.44 6.94 -0.41
C PRO A 187 -18.42 8.08 -0.58
N GLY A 188 -17.17 7.77 -0.94
CA GLY A 188 -16.04 8.69 -0.87
C GLY A 188 -15.72 9.11 0.56
N ALA A 189 -14.95 10.18 0.72
CA ALA A 189 -14.54 10.68 2.04
C ALA A 189 -14.68 12.20 2.19
N SER A 190 -15.50 12.84 1.36
CA SER A 190 -15.67 14.30 1.32
C SER A 190 -16.18 14.93 2.63
N TYR A 191 -16.73 14.12 3.55
CA TYR A 191 -17.20 14.55 4.87
C TYR A 191 -16.18 14.34 6.00
N CYS A 192 -15.02 13.73 5.72
CA CYS A 192 -13.86 13.72 6.61
C CYS A 192 -12.85 14.77 6.15
N ASN A 193 -12.36 15.61 7.08
CA ASN A 193 -11.46 16.70 6.71
C ASN A 193 -10.02 16.16 6.55
N ALA A 194 -9.44 16.35 5.36
CA ALA A 194 -8.03 16.03 5.07
C ALA A 194 -7.06 16.55 6.16
N SER A 195 -7.34 17.74 6.71
CA SER A 195 -6.46 18.39 7.70
C SER A 195 -6.47 17.73 9.08
N ASP A 196 -7.41 16.81 9.35
CA ASP A 196 -7.45 16.07 10.61
C ASP A 196 -6.31 15.05 10.70
N GLY A 197 -5.74 14.66 9.54
CA GLY A 197 -4.48 13.93 9.48
C GLY A 197 -4.57 12.46 9.83
N TYR A 198 -5.73 11.83 9.62
CA TYR A 198 -5.92 10.38 9.72
C TYR A 198 -5.05 9.63 8.70
N ILE A 199 -5.01 8.29 8.79
CA ILE A 199 -4.17 7.47 7.91
C ILE A 199 -4.40 7.76 6.43
N MET A 200 -5.64 8.00 5.99
CA MET A 200 -5.97 8.31 4.59
C MET A 200 -5.92 9.80 4.24
N ALA A 201 -5.30 10.65 5.07
CA ALA A 201 -5.07 12.04 4.68
C ALA A 201 -4.10 12.12 3.49
N PRO A 202 -4.32 13.02 2.51
CA PRO A 202 -3.50 13.13 1.30
C PRO A 202 -2.09 13.72 1.56
N SER A 203 -1.80 14.11 2.80
CA SER A 203 -0.54 14.70 3.20
C SER A 203 -0.24 14.33 4.65
N TYR A 204 1.05 14.18 4.97
CA TYR A 204 1.47 13.82 6.30
C TYR A 204 1.22 14.97 7.29
N HIS A 205 0.39 14.72 8.29
CA HIS A 205 0.09 15.64 9.39
C HIS A 205 0.69 15.11 10.71
N VAL A 206 0.57 15.81 11.84
CA VAL A 206 1.16 15.36 13.12
C VAL A 206 0.11 14.88 14.13
N ASN A 207 -1.17 15.16 13.89
CA ASN A 207 -2.22 15.04 14.91
C ASN A 207 -2.85 13.64 14.99
N SER A 208 -3.14 12.97 13.87
CA SER A 208 -3.92 11.71 13.85
C SER A 208 -3.34 10.59 12.97
N THR A 209 -2.03 10.59 12.70
CA THR A 209 -1.36 9.73 11.69
C THR A 209 -1.38 8.22 11.94
N HIS A 210 -2.05 7.77 13.00
CA HIS A 210 -2.01 6.38 13.43
C HIS A 210 -3.38 5.73 13.51
N ILE A 211 -4.46 6.47 13.23
CA ILE A 211 -5.82 5.93 13.23
C ILE A 211 -6.53 6.26 11.90
N PHE A 212 -7.46 5.40 11.51
CA PHE A 212 -8.33 5.63 10.35
C PHE A 212 -9.46 6.61 10.69
N SER A 213 -10.00 7.27 9.68
CA SER A 213 -11.22 8.07 9.79
C SER A 213 -12.46 7.17 9.67
N VAL A 214 -13.62 7.67 10.13
CA VAL A 214 -14.91 6.99 9.87
C VAL A 214 -15.16 6.81 8.36
N CYS A 215 -14.74 7.78 7.52
CA CYS A 215 -14.85 7.65 6.06
C CYS A 215 -14.03 6.50 5.50
N SER A 216 -12.90 6.15 6.13
CA SER A 216 -12.11 4.99 5.72
C SER A 216 -12.89 3.70 5.98
N ALA A 217 -13.56 3.60 7.14
CA ALA A 217 -14.41 2.46 7.49
C ALA A 217 -15.65 2.36 6.59
N ASP A 218 -16.36 3.46 6.37
CA ASP A 218 -17.56 3.50 5.52
C ASP A 218 -17.24 3.08 4.07
N GLN A 219 -16.09 3.52 3.53
CA GLN A 219 -15.64 3.12 2.19
C GLN A 219 -15.26 1.64 2.12
N LEU A 220 -14.60 1.10 3.14
CA LEU A 220 -14.26 -0.32 3.19
C LEU A 220 -15.52 -1.20 3.33
N GLU A 221 -16.49 -0.79 4.14
CA GLU A 221 -17.77 -1.49 4.25
C GLU A 221 -18.53 -1.51 2.91
N ALA A 222 -18.47 -0.39 2.16
CA ALA A 222 -19.07 -0.29 0.83
C ALA A 222 -18.28 -1.02 -0.27
N PHE A 223 -17.01 -1.34 -0.04
CA PHE A 223 -16.16 -2.01 -1.03
C PHE A 223 -16.58 -3.47 -1.20
N GLN A 224 -17.48 -3.70 -2.15
CA GLN A 224 -17.91 -5.04 -2.55
C GLN A 224 -16.92 -5.63 -3.55
N MET A 225 -16.40 -6.82 -3.21
CA MET A 225 -15.56 -7.65 -4.06
C MET A 225 -16.40 -8.45 -5.07
#